data_AF-A0A558JC74-F1
#
_entry.id   AF-A0A558JC74-F1
#
_cell.length_a   1.000
_cell.length_b   1.000
_cell.length_c   1.000
_cell.angle_alpha   90.00
_cell.angle_beta   90.00
_cell.angle_gamma   90.00
#
_symmetry.space_group_name_H-M   'P 1'
#
loop_
_entity.id
_entity.type
_entity.pdbx_description
1 polymer ?
#
loop_
_entity_poly.entity_id
_entity_poly.type
_entity_poly.pdbx_seq_one_letter_code
_entity_poly.pdbx_strand_id
1 'polypeptide(L)'
;MSPDINSAVDNEGFIITDALLDELHITKREFAHAIGLSHNAIIRKDRLHAVSTQQRLRQTMEILKRIEPWAGSISAAWSWYRSYPIAPLGDFTAEELVSHGRADDVRAYLSHIAEGGYA
;
A
#
# COMPACT_ATOMS: atom_id res chain seq x y z
N MET A 1 -1.46 17.76 -12.72
CA MET A 1 -0.27 17.51 -11.90
C MET A 1 -0.73 16.55 -10.83
N SER A 2 -0.61 15.25 -11.07
CA SER A 2 -0.89 14.27 -10.02
C SER A 2 0.11 14.52 -8.91
N PRO A 3 -0.31 14.65 -7.64
CA PRO A 3 0.61 14.90 -6.55
C PRO A 3 1.63 13.76 -6.52
N ASP A 4 2.90 14.10 -6.69
CA ASP A 4 3.99 13.16 -6.47
C ASP A 4 3.80 12.56 -5.08
N ILE A 5 3.55 11.25 -5.02
CA ILE A 5 3.51 10.47 -3.77
C ILE A 5 4.88 10.52 -3.04
N ASN A 6 5.89 11.17 -3.62
CA ASN A 6 7.12 11.58 -2.95
C ASN A 6 6.93 12.73 -1.94
N SER A 7 5.77 13.41 -1.94
CA SER A 7 5.40 14.44 -0.96
C SER A 7 4.82 13.86 0.33
N ALA A 8 4.73 12.53 0.43
CA ALA A 8 4.19 11.79 1.55
C ALA A 8 5.26 11.47 2.62
N VAL A 9 6.30 12.30 2.75
CA VAL A 9 7.37 12.10 3.74
C VAL A 9 7.54 13.39 4.54
N ASP A 10 7.57 13.29 5.87
CA ASP A 10 7.82 14.45 6.73
C ASP A 10 9.29 14.88 6.72
N ASN A 11 9.60 15.98 7.40
CA ASN A 11 10.97 16.51 7.51
C ASN A 11 11.95 15.54 8.21
N GLU A 12 11.45 14.50 8.88
CA GLU A 12 12.22 13.50 9.61
C GLU A 12 12.42 12.22 8.77
N GLY A 13 11.87 12.15 7.55
CA GLY A 13 12.00 11.00 6.65
C GLY A 13 10.93 9.91 6.84
N PHE A 14 9.86 10.19 7.60
CA PHE A 14 8.77 9.25 7.85
C PHE A 14 7.61 9.42 6.89
N ILE A 15 7.01 8.31 6.47
CA ILE A 15 5.84 8.31 5.60
C ILE A 15 4.63 8.88 6.33
N ILE A 16 4.00 9.89 5.74
CA ILE A 16 2.73 10.50 6.13
C ILE A 16 1.66 10.11 5.11
N THR A 17 0.50 9.66 5.57
CA THR A 17 -0.55 9.10 4.69
C THR A 17 -1.60 10.11 4.27
N ASP A 18 -1.64 11.31 4.86
CA ASP A 18 -2.75 12.26 4.71
C ASP A 18 -3.08 12.61 3.26
N ALA A 19 -2.08 12.92 2.43
CA ALA A 19 -2.30 13.23 1.01
C ALA A 19 -2.88 12.05 0.21
N LEU A 20 -2.38 10.83 0.46
CA LEU A 20 -2.88 9.62 -0.17
C LEU A 20 -4.33 9.33 0.24
N LEU A 21 -4.66 9.53 1.51
CA LEU A 21 -6.01 9.28 2.02
C LEU A 21 -7.03 10.26 1.45
N ASP A 22 -6.63 11.53 1.29
CA ASP A 22 -7.45 12.56 0.65
C ASP A 22 -7.73 12.19 -0.81
N GLU A 23 -6.69 11.80 -1.56
CA GLU A 23 -6.80 11.38 -2.96
C GLU A 23 -7.65 10.12 -3.15
N LEU A 24 -7.52 9.14 -2.24
CA LEU A 24 -8.33 7.93 -2.25
C LEU A 24 -9.75 8.14 -1.70
N HIS A 25 -10.03 9.29 -1.09
CA HIS A 25 -11.27 9.58 -0.36
C HIS A 25 -11.63 8.53 0.71
N ILE A 26 -10.62 8.02 1.43
CA ILE A 26 -10.80 7.01 2.48
C ILE A 26 -10.33 7.51 3.84
N THR A 27 -10.82 6.90 4.91
CA THR A 27 -10.45 7.28 6.27
C THR A 27 -9.12 6.64 6.70
N LYS A 28 -8.41 7.27 7.65
CA LYS A 28 -7.25 6.67 8.35
C LYS A 28 -7.58 5.29 8.95
N ARG A 29 -8.83 5.04 9.35
CA ARG A 29 -9.27 3.77 9.92
C ARG A 29 -9.38 2.68 8.88
N GLU A 30 -10.03 2.98 7.76
CA GLU A 30 -10.16 2.08 6.63
C GLU A 30 -8.79 1.71 6.06
N PHE A 31 -7.92 2.70 5.86
CA PHE A 31 -6.57 2.45 5.38
C PHE A 31 -5.76 1.60 6.36
N ALA A 32 -5.79 1.91 7.67
CA ALA A 32 -5.09 1.12 8.67
C ALA A 32 -5.53 -0.35 8.63
N HIS A 33 -6.84 -0.60 8.57
CA HIS A 33 -7.38 -1.96 8.47
C HIS A 33 -6.84 -2.69 7.24
N ALA A 34 -6.91 -2.05 6.07
CA ALA A 34 -6.52 -2.64 4.80
C ALA A 34 -5.00 -2.94 4.68
N ILE A 35 -4.17 -2.34 5.54
CA ILE A 35 -2.73 -2.62 5.60
C ILE A 35 -2.32 -3.42 6.84
N GLY A 36 -3.29 -3.98 7.58
CA GLY A 36 -2.99 -4.80 8.76
C GLY A 36 -2.46 -4.01 9.96
N LEU A 37 -2.72 -2.70 10.02
CA LEU A 37 -2.33 -1.85 11.12
C LEU A 37 -3.53 -1.48 12.00
N SER A 38 -3.26 -1.32 13.29
CA SER A 38 -4.27 -0.72 14.18
C SER A 38 -4.47 0.76 13.82
N HIS A 39 -5.70 1.27 13.97
CA HIS A 39 -5.97 2.70 13.79
C HIS A 39 -5.03 3.59 14.65
N ASN A 40 -4.71 3.14 15.86
CA ASN A 40 -3.76 3.82 16.77
C ASN A 40 -2.33 3.89 16.21
N ALA A 41 -1.92 2.95 15.35
CA ALA A 41 -0.59 2.96 14.74
C ALA A 41 -0.45 4.08 13.70
N ILE A 42 -1.55 4.55 13.11
CA ILE A 42 -1.55 5.62 12.10
C ILE A 42 -1.76 7.01 12.73
N ILE A 43 -2.56 7.13 13.80
CA ILE A 43 -2.90 8.45 14.38
C ILE A 43 -1.87 8.97 15.39
N ARG A 44 -1.12 8.09 16.07
CA ARG A 44 -0.16 8.50 17.10
C ARG A 44 1.23 8.66 16.49
N LYS A 45 1.85 9.83 16.64
CA LYS A 45 3.15 10.13 16.04
C LYS A 45 4.23 9.10 16.43
N ASP A 46 4.35 8.76 17.71
CA ASP A 46 5.31 7.77 18.20
C ASP A 46 5.13 6.38 17.55
N ARG A 47 3.88 5.96 17.33
CA ARG A 47 3.56 4.66 16.71
C ARG A 47 3.67 4.69 15.20
N LEU A 48 3.34 5.83 14.59
CA LEU A 48 3.50 6.05 13.16
C LEU A 48 4.97 5.95 12.78
N HIS A 49 5.87 6.47 13.63
CA HIS A 49 7.32 6.46 13.41
C HIS A 49 7.98 5.12 13.79
N ALA A 50 7.24 4.18 14.37
CA ALA A 50 7.77 2.86 14.69
C ALA A 50 8.22 2.14 13.41
N VAL A 51 9.38 1.47 13.48
CA VAL A 51 10.03 0.82 12.33
C VAL A 51 9.08 -0.13 11.61
N SER A 52 8.34 -0.96 12.35
CA SER A 52 7.37 -1.91 11.77
C SER A 52 6.19 -1.23 11.08
N THR A 53 5.68 -0.13 11.63
CA THR A 53 4.62 0.68 11.02
C THR A 53 5.10 1.29 9.70
N GLN A 54 6.28 1.89 9.71
CA GLN A 54 6.88 2.50 8.52
C GLN A 54 7.24 1.48 7.44
N GLN A 55 7.69 0.29 7.84
CA GLN A 55 7.92 -0.81 6.91
C GLN A 55 6.61 -1.23 6.23
N ARG A 56 5.53 -1.41 6.99
CA ARG A 56 4.21 -1.77 6.43
C ARG A 56 3.70 -0.71 5.47
N LEU A 57 3.78 0.57 5.86
CA LEU A 57 3.41 1.71 5.01
C LEU A 57 4.20 1.72 3.71
N ARG A 58 5.52 1.55 3.79
CA ARG A 58 6.40 1.51 2.61
C ARG A 58 6.03 0.36 1.69
N GLN A 59 5.84 -0.85 2.22
CA GLN A 59 5.44 -2.02 1.45
C GLN A 59 4.12 -1.79 0.72
N THR A 60 3.09 -1.25 1.39
CA THR A 60 1.82 -0.94 0.74
C THR A 60 1.99 0.12 -0.34
N MET A 61 2.71 1.22 -0.08
CA MET A 61 2.95 2.25 -1.10
C MET A 61 3.70 1.71 -2.31
N GLU A 62 4.68 0.84 -2.11
CA GLU A 62 5.39 0.17 -3.20
C GLU A 62 4.46 -0.71 -4.03
N ILE A 63 3.55 -1.46 -3.38
CA ILE A 63 2.53 -2.27 -4.06
C ILE A 63 1.65 -1.37 -4.91
N LEU A 64 1.08 -0.29 -4.34
CA LEU A 64 0.20 0.62 -5.08
C LEU A 64 0.90 1.29 -6.25
N LYS A 65 2.13 1.79 -6.07
CA LYS A 65 2.94 2.41 -7.14
C LYS A 65 3.27 1.44 -8.28
N ARG A 66 3.38 0.14 -7.99
CA ARG A 66 3.60 -0.90 -9.02
C ARG A 66 2.33 -1.23 -9.79
N ILE A 67 1.17 -1.10 -9.15
CA ILE A 67 -0.13 -1.40 -9.75
C ILE A 67 -0.66 -0.22 -10.57
N GLU A 68 -0.43 1.01 -10.09
CA GLU A 68 -0.96 2.24 -10.67
C GLU A 68 -0.75 2.39 -12.19
N PRO A 69 0.43 2.10 -12.78
CA PRO A 69 0.65 2.29 -14.22
C PRO A 69 -0.28 1.47 -15.12
N TRP A 70 -0.72 0.29 -14.68
CA TRP A 70 -1.60 -0.59 -15.46
C TRP A 70 -3.04 -0.60 -14.94
N ALA A 71 -3.28 -0.20 -13.69
CA ALA A 71 -4.63 0.09 -13.20
C ALA A 71 -5.17 1.45 -13.70
N GLY A 72 -4.29 2.36 -14.12
CA GLY A 72 -4.63 3.65 -14.73
C GLY A 72 -4.87 4.79 -13.74
N SER A 73 -4.94 4.53 -12.43
CA SER A 73 -4.96 5.54 -11.37
C SER A 73 -4.65 4.91 -10.00
N ILE A 74 -4.28 5.74 -9.01
CA ILE A 74 -4.09 5.28 -7.63
C ILE A 74 -5.38 4.72 -7.01
N SER A 75 -6.55 5.28 -7.33
CA SER A 75 -7.84 4.78 -6.86
C SER A 75 -8.21 3.43 -7.47
N ALA A 76 -7.85 3.21 -8.75
CA ALA A 76 -7.98 1.90 -9.39
C ALA A 76 -6.98 0.89 -8.80
N ALA A 77 -5.75 1.31 -8.50
CA ALA A 77 -4.75 0.48 -7.81
C ALA A 77 -5.22 0.07 -6.40
N TRP A 78 -5.81 1.00 -5.65
CA TRP A 78 -6.42 0.72 -4.36
C TRP A 78 -7.59 -0.26 -4.48
N SER A 79 -8.44 -0.09 -5.49
CA SER A 79 -9.53 -1.02 -5.76
C SER A 79 -9.01 -2.43 -6.09
N TRP A 80 -7.97 -2.54 -6.91
CA TRP A 80 -7.30 -3.80 -7.21
C TRP A 80 -6.71 -4.44 -5.95
N TYR A 81 -6.01 -3.66 -5.14
CA TYR A 81 -5.37 -4.12 -3.90
C TYR A 81 -6.36 -4.83 -2.96
N ARG A 82 -7.60 -4.34 -2.90
CA ARG A 82 -8.65 -4.86 -2.02
C ARG A 82 -9.52 -5.95 -2.64
N SER A 83 -9.59 -6.02 -3.97
CA SER A 83 -10.65 -6.77 -4.65
C SER A 83 -10.13 -7.85 -5.60
N TYR A 84 -8.85 -7.81 -6.00
CA TYR A 84 -8.30 -8.76 -6.96
C TYR A 84 -7.67 -9.96 -6.26
N PRO A 85 -8.24 -11.17 -6.39
CA PRO A 85 -7.64 -12.38 -5.85
C PRO A 85 -6.39 -12.76 -6.66
N ILE A 86 -5.30 -13.06 -5.96
CA ILE A 86 -4.03 -13.46 -6.57
C ILE A 86 -3.95 -14.98 -6.55
N ALA A 87 -4.34 -15.63 -7.64
CA ALA A 87 -4.41 -17.10 -7.73
C ALA A 87 -3.10 -17.83 -7.30
N PRO A 88 -1.89 -17.40 -7.73
CA PRO A 88 -0.64 -18.03 -7.26
C PRO A 88 -0.37 -17.90 -5.76
N LEU A 89 -1.05 -16.98 -5.08
CA LEU A 89 -0.92 -16.73 -3.65
C LEU A 89 -2.11 -17.31 -2.84
N GLY A 90 -2.89 -18.22 -3.44
CA GLY A 90 -4.00 -18.90 -2.78
C GLY A 90 -5.32 -18.14 -2.87
N ASP A 91 -5.53 -17.38 -3.95
CA ASP A 91 -6.72 -16.55 -4.21
C ASP A 91 -6.97 -15.46 -3.17
N PHE A 92 -5.97 -15.12 -2.35
CA PHE A 92 -6.03 -13.98 -1.45
C PHE A 92 -5.79 -12.66 -2.20
N THR A 93 -6.48 -11.62 -1.74
CA THR A 93 -6.22 -10.23 -2.15
C THR A 93 -4.91 -9.72 -1.56
N ALA A 94 -4.38 -8.63 -2.13
CA ALA A 94 -3.22 -7.97 -1.55
C ALA A 94 -3.51 -7.43 -0.15
N GLU A 95 -4.73 -6.93 0.10
CA GLU A 95 -5.21 -6.54 1.44
C GLU A 95 -5.06 -7.70 2.45
N GLU A 96 -5.60 -8.88 2.13
CA GLU A 96 -5.52 -10.05 3.02
C GLU A 96 -4.07 -10.48 3.26
N LEU A 97 -3.25 -10.57 2.20
CA LEU A 97 -1.85 -10.97 2.31
C LEU A 97 -1.04 -9.99 3.16
N VAL A 98 -1.19 -8.69 2.92
CA VAL A 98 -0.50 -7.65 3.70
C VAL A 98 -0.94 -7.67 5.16
N SER A 99 -2.23 -7.90 5.42
CA SER A 99 -2.77 -8.02 6.78
C SER A 99 -2.19 -9.22 7.55
N HIS A 100 -1.89 -10.32 6.84
CA HIS A 100 -1.22 -11.50 7.38
C HIS A 100 0.30 -11.40 7.45
N GLY A 101 0.87 -10.23 7.20
CA GLY A 101 2.33 -10.03 7.22
C GLY A 101 3.03 -10.46 5.93
N ARG A 102 2.31 -10.95 4.93
CA ARG A 102 2.82 -11.50 3.65
C ARG A 102 2.92 -10.45 2.54
N ALA A 103 3.28 -9.22 2.89
CA ALA A 103 3.40 -8.13 1.91
C ALA A 103 4.51 -8.37 0.89
N ASP A 104 5.58 -9.07 1.30
CA ASP A 104 6.69 -9.42 0.41
C ASP A 104 6.30 -10.43 -0.66
N ASP A 105 5.34 -11.33 -0.39
CA ASP A 105 4.80 -12.26 -1.39
C ASP A 105 4.09 -11.49 -2.52
N VAL A 106 3.30 -10.47 -2.17
CA VAL A 106 2.64 -9.59 -3.15
C VAL A 106 3.68 -8.84 -3.98
N ARG A 107 4.72 -8.29 -3.35
CA ARG A 107 5.79 -7.56 -4.06
C ARG A 107 6.57 -8.48 -4.99
N ALA A 108 6.83 -9.72 -4.59
CA ALA A 108 7.49 -10.73 -5.42
C ALA A 108 6.62 -11.10 -6.62
N TYR A 109 5.32 -11.35 -6.40
CA TYR A 109 4.36 -11.57 -7.49
C TYR A 109 4.32 -10.40 -8.48
N LEU A 110 4.19 -9.17 -7.97
CA LEU A 110 4.18 -7.96 -8.81
C LEU A 110 5.51 -7.74 -9.56
N SER A 111 6.64 -8.17 -9.01
CA SER A 111 7.93 -8.11 -9.71
C SER A 111 7.97 -9.15 -10.83
N HIS A 112 7.54 -10.38 -10.56
CA HIS A 112 7.49 -11.45 -11.53
C HIS A 112 6.61 -11.12 -12.75
N ILE A 113 5.42 -10.54 -12.53
CA ILE A 113 4.56 -10.10 -13.65
C ILE A 113 5.18 -8.96 -14.45
N ALA A 114 5.94 -8.06 -13.81
CA ALA A 114 6.61 -6.97 -14.49
C ALA A 114 7.78 -7.48 -15.34
N GLU A 115 8.47 -8.53 -14.89
CA GLU A 115 9.52 -9.22 -15.65
C GLU A 115 8.94 -10.05 -16.82
N GLY A 116 7.77 -10.66 -16.62
CA GLY A 116 7.08 -11.47 -17.64
C GLY A 116 6.28 -10.66 -18.68
N GLY A 117 6.02 -9.38 -18.44
CA GLY A 117 5.22 -8.51 -19.31
C GLY A 117 6.02 -7.74 -20.38
N TYR A 118 7.34 -7.91 -20.43
CA TYR A 118 8.25 -7.30 -21.41
C TYR A 118 8.76 -8.29 -22.48
N ALA A 119 7.94 -9.27 -22.88
CA ALA A 119 8.23 -10.19 -23.99
C ALA A 119 7.32 -9.94 -25.20
#